data_AF-A0A353XU59-F1
#
_entry.id   AF-A0A353XU59-F1
#
_cell.length_a   1.000
_cell.length_b   1.000
_cell.length_c   1.000
_cell.angle_alpha   90.00
_cell.angle_beta   90.00
_cell.angle_gamma   90.00
#
_symmetry.space_group_name_H-M   'P 1'
#
loop_
_entity.id
_entity.type
_entity.pdbx_description
1 polymer ?
#
loop_
_entity_poly.entity_id
_entity_poly.type
_entity_poly.pdbx_seq_one_letter_code
_entity_poly.pdbx_strand_id
1 'polypeptide(L)'
;DRAKDVQVSTRLVDSPACLVVGDGELTPQMVQMLKQMGQEVPDIKPTLEVNPNHPLIQKLETSEQFDDLAQVIFDQALLADGGQLDDPAAYLKRVNELLLK
;
A
#
# COMPACT_ATOMS: atom_id res chain seq x y z
N ASP A 1 7.49 6.27 5.85
CA ASP A 1 8.75 6.10 5.08
C ASP A 1 8.59 5.48 3.69
N ARG A 2 7.61 4.58 3.46
CA ARG A 2 7.36 3.94 2.15
C ARG A 2 6.51 4.78 1.18
N ALA A 3 5.67 5.67 1.72
CA ALA A 3 4.94 6.67 0.95
C ALA A 3 5.65 8.03 0.98
N LYS A 4 5.56 8.81 -0.10
CA LYS A 4 6.02 10.21 -0.13
C LYS A 4 5.05 11.14 0.59
N ASP A 5 3.76 10.84 0.48
CA ASP A 5 2.67 11.63 1.03
C ASP A 5 1.44 10.73 1.24
N VAL A 6 0.47 11.19 2.04
CA VAL A 6 -0.80 10.51 2.29
C VAL A 6 -1.95 11.48 2.07
N GLN A 7 -2.89 11.13 1.19
CA GLN A 7 -3.99 12.00 0.78
C GLN A 7 -5.32 11.27 0.85
N VAL A 8 -6.41 12.03 1.04
CA VAL A 8 -7.76 11.47 0.99
C VAL A 8 -8.19 11.32 -0.46
N SER A 9 -8.61 10.12 -0.84
CA SER A 9 -9.20 9.87 -2.15
C SER A 9 -10.67 10.25 -2.19
N THR A 10 -11.12 10.72 -3.36
CA THR A 10 -12.53 10.95 -3.68
C THR A 10 -13.09 9.92 -4.66
N ARG A 11 -12.26 9.00 -5.15
CA ARG A 11 -12.58 8.07 -6.25
C ARG A 11 -12.73 6.62 -5.80
N LEU A 12 -12.14 6.27 -4.66
CA LEU A 12 -12.18 4.91 -4.11
C LEU A 12 -13.56 4.59 -3.55
N VAL A 13 -14.09 3.41 -3.91
CA VAL A 13 -15.38 2.91 -3.43
C VAL A 13 -15.15 1.71 -2.52
N ASP A 14 -14.72 0.58 -3.09
CA ASP A 14 -14.58 -0.68 -2.36
C ASP A 14 -13.18 -0.89 -1.78
N SER A 15 -12.16 -0.18 -2.27
CA SER A 15 -10.79 -0.32 -1.79
C SER A 15 -10.48 0.64 -0.63
N PRO A 16 -9.69 0.20 0.38
CA PRO A 16 -9.28 1.06 1.48
C PRO A 16 -8.26 2.13 1.07
N ALA A 17 -7.39 1.82 0.12
CA ALA A 17 -6.35 2.72 -0.37
C ALA A 17 -5.85 2.31 -1.77
N CYS A 18 -5.18 3.23 -2.46
CA CYS A 18 -4.39 2.96 -3.66
C CYS A 18 -3.08 3.77 -3.65
N LEU A 19 -2.14 3.41 -4.51
CA LEU A 19 -0.86 4.08 -4.69
C LEU A 19 -0.86 4.89 -5.99
N VAL A 20 -0.57 6.18 -5.85
CA VAL A 20 -0.49 7.12 -6.97
C VAL A 20 0.92 7.65 -7.10
N VAL A 21 1.43 7.66 -8.32
CA VAL A 21 2.72 8.26 -8.66
C VAL A 21 2.49 9.52 -9.50
N GLY A 22 3.45 10.43 -9.50
CA GLY A 22 3.37 11.66 -10.29
C GLY A 22 3.38 11.39 -11.80
N ASP A 23 3.01 12.40 -12.58
CA ASP A 23 3.10 12.31 -14.05
C ASP A 23 4.54 12.02 -14.49
N GLY A 24 4.72 10.95 -15.27
CA GLY A 24 6.02 10.51 -15.74
C GLY A 24 6.86 9.71 -14.71
N GLU A 25 6.35 9.51 -13.50
CA GLU A 25 6.95 8.58 -12.53
C GLU A 25 6.55 7.12 -12.83
N LEU A 26 7.38 6.17 -12.40
CA LEU A 26 7.13 4.75 -12.63
C LEU A 26 6.07 4.23 -11.66
N THR A 27 5.01 3.62 -12.19
CA THR A 27 3.99 2.95 -11.36
C THR A 27 4.57 1.68 -10.72
N PRO A 28 3.95 1.15 -9.64
CA PRO A 28 4.39 -0.11 -9.02
C PRO A 28 4.48 -1.27 -10.02
N GLN A 29 3.52 -1.39 -10.94
CA GLN A 29 3.54 -2.38 -12.01
C GLN A 29 4.72 -2.18 -12.98
N MET A 30 5.03 -0.94 -13.37
CA MET A 30 6.17 -0.63 -14.24
C MET A 30 7.50 -0.93 -13.56
N VAL A 31 7.63 -0.57 -12.27
CA VAL A 31 8.79 -0.93 -11.44
C VAL A 31 9.00 -2.44 -11.45
N GLN A 32 7.93 -3.20 -11.27
CA GLN A 32 7.99 -4.66 -11.27
C GLN A 32 8.42 -5.23 -12.63
N MET A 33 7.88 -4.69 -13.73
CA MET A 33 8.26 -5.08 -15.09
C MET A 33 9.76 -4.83 -15.35
N LEU A 34 10.28 -3.66 -14.97
CA LEU A 34 11.69 -3.31 -15.16
C LEU A 34 12.62 -4.20 -14.33
N LYS A 35 12.26 -4.52 -13.08
CA LYS A 35 12.99 -5.48 -12.25
C LYS A 35 13.07 -6.86 -12.92
N GLN A 36 11.98 -7.33 -13.52
CA GLN A 36 11.95 -8.61 -14.24
C GLN A 36 12.82 -8.61 -15.51
N MET A 37 13.02 -7.44 -16.12
CA MET A 37 13.94 -7.24 -17.24
C MET A 37 15.41 -7.10 -16.80
N GLY A 38 15.70 -7.18 -15.49
CA GLY A 38 17.03 -7.01 -14.94
C GLY A 38 17.55 -5.56 -14.98
N GLN A 39 16.66 -4.58 -15.12
CA GLN A 39 17.03 -3.17 -15.08
C GLN A 39 17.12 -2.70 -13.62
N GLU A 40 18.08 -1.82 -13.33
CA GLU A 40 18.08 -1.08 -12.08
C GLU A 40 16.89 -0.11 -12.08
N VAL A 41 16.12 -0.12 -10.99
CA VAL A 41 14.95 0.74 -10.84
C VAL A 41 15.20 1.70 -9.68
N PRO A 42 15.00 3.02 -9.89
CA PRO A 42 15.15 3.99 -8.81
C PRO A 42 14.13 3.74 -7.69
N ASP A 43 14.50 4.11 -6.46
CA ASP A 43 13.59 4.10 -5.32
C ASP A 43 12.57 5.24 -5.46
N ILE A 44 11.36 4.90 -5.91
CA ILE A 44 10.26 5.84 -6.11
C ILE A 44 9.22 5.58 -5.02
N LYS A 45 8.92 6.63 -4.26
CA LYS A 45 7.91 6.59 -3.20
C LYS A 45 6.56 7.10 -3.74
N PRO A 46 5.50 6.29 -3.75
CA PRO A 46 4.17 6.72 -4.19
C PRO A 46 3.48 7.58 -3.13
N THR A 47 2.47 8.33 -3.54
CA THR A 47 1.46 8.91 -2.64
C THR A 47 0.42 7.84 -2.32
N LEU A 48 0.12 7.64 -1.04
CA LEU A 48 -0.96 6.76 -0.61
C LEU A 48 -2.26 7.56 -0.59
N GLU A 49 -3.19 7.23 -1.48
CA GLU A 49 -4.56 7.76 -1.43
C GLU A 49 -5.44 6.83 -0.57
N VAL A 50 -6.08 7.34 0.48
CA VAL A 50 -6.92 6.56 1.41
C VAL A 50 -8.41 6.88 1.27
N ASN A 51 -9.26 5.87 1.45
CA ASN A 51 -10.72 6.01 1.46
C ASN A 51 -11.24 6.12 2.90
N PRO A 52 -11.60 7.31 3.41
CA PRO A 52 -12.07 7.49 4.78
C PRO A 52 -13.41 6.78 5.06
N ASN A 53 -14.16 6.42 4.02
CA ASN A 53 -15.43 5.71 4.16
C ASN A 53 -15.25 4.19 4.27
N HIS A 54 -14.05 3.67 4.00
CA HIS A 54 -13.82 2.24 4.04
C HIS A 54 -13.69 1.75 5.50
N PRO A 55 -14.35 0.64 5.90
CA PRO A 55 -14.32 0.15 7.29
C PRO A 55 -12.92 -0.09 7.86
N LEU A 56 -11.96 -0.56 7.05
CA LEU A 56 -10.57 -0.72 7.49
C LEU A 56 -9.88 0.60 7.83
N ILE A 57 -10.19 1.68 7.10
CA ILE A 57 -9.62 3.01 7.39
C ILE A 57 -10.27 3.59 8.65
N GLN A 58 -11.59 3.42 8.83
CA GLN A 58 -12.26 3.81 10.07
C GLN A 58 -11.71 3.03 11.29
N LYS A 59 -11.45 1.73 11.12
CA LYS A 59 -10.87 0.90 12.19
C LYS A 59 -9.47 1.35 12.61
N LEU A 60 -8.68 1.96 11.71
CA LEU A 60 -7.35 2.50 12.06
C LEU A 60 -7.43 3.47 13.23
N GLU A 61 -8.39 4.39 13.24
CA GLU A 61 -8.50 5.44 14.28
C GLU A 61 -8.63 4.87 15.69
N THR A 62 -9.23 3.69 15.81
CA THR A 62 -9.49 3.03 17.10
C THR A 62 -8.59 1.81 17.35
N SER A 63 -7.70 1.46 16.43
CA SER A 63 -6.91 0.22 16.50
C SER A 63 -5.74 0.37 17.47
N GLU A 64 -5.62 -0.52 18.45
CA GLU A 64 -4.41 -0.67 19.27
C GLU A 64 -3.21 -1.20 18.45
N GLN A 65 -3.46 -1.70 17.24
CA GLN A 65 -2.47 -2.14 16.26
C GLN A 65 -2.44 -1.21 15.05
N PHE A 66 -2.40 0.10 15.29
CA PHE A 66 -2.40 1.12 14.24
C PHE A 66 -1.32 0.84 13.19
N ASP A 67 -0.08 0.63 13.63
CA ASP A 67 1.06 0.45 12.73
C ASP A 67 0.94 -0.82 11.87
N ASP A 68 0.56 -1.95 12.47
CA ASP A 68 0.40 -3.22 11.73
C ASP A 68 -0.72 -3.12 10.70
N LEU A 69 -1.87 -2.55 11.09
CA LEU A 69 -3.01 -2.37 10.19
C LEU A 69 -2.68 -1.40 9.06
N ALA A 70 -1.97 -0.30 9.35
CA ALA A 70 -1.54 0.65 8.34
C ALA A 70 -0.57 0.02 7.34
N GLN A 71 0.37 -0.83 7.80
CA GLN A 71 1.26 -1.58 6.91
C GLN A 71 0.49 -2.56 6.04
N VAL A 72 -0.49 -3.29 6.60
CA VAL A 72 -1.32 -4.21 5.83
C VAL A 72 -2.13 -3.47 4.75
N ILE A 73 -2.71 -2.32 5.07
CA ILE A 73 -3.46 -1.50 4.09
C ILE A 73 -2.53 -1.00 2.98
N PHE A 74 -1.32 -0.56 3.31
CA PHE A 74 -0.34 -0.15 2.31
C PHE A 74 0.08 -1.33 1.41
N ASP A 75 0.38 -2.49 2.01
CA ASP A 75 0.77 -3.71 1.28
C ASP A 75 -0.36 -4.20 0.35
N GLN A 76 -1.62 -4.07 0.77
CA GLN A 76 -2.78 -4.36 -0.08
C GLN A 76 -2.91 -3.39 -1.26
N ALA A 77 -2.71 -2.09 -1.04
CA ALA A 77 -2.70 -1.10 -2.11
C ALA A 77 -1.58 -1.38 -3.13
N LEU A 78 -0.39 -1.72 -2.64
CA LEU A 78 0.75 -2.10 -3.48
C LEU A 78 0.44 -3.31 -4.37
N LEU A 79 -0.16 -4.35 -3.80
CA LEU A 79 -0.55 -5.56 -4.53
C LEU A 79 -1.66 -5.27 -5.56
N ALA A 80 -2.66 -4.47 -5.18
CA ALA A 80 -3.76 -4.11 -6.07
C ALA A 80 -3.28 -3.34 -7.31
N ASP A 81 -2.26 -2.49 -7.15
CA ASP A 81 -1.66 -1.70 -8.24
C ASP A 81 -0.56 -2.45 -9.00
N GLY A 82 -0.50 -3.77 -8.86
CA GLY A 82 0.40 -4.65 -9.62
C GLY A 82 1.85 -4.67 -9.13
N GLY A 83 2.11 -4.12 -7.95
CA GLY A 83 3.40 -4.22 -7.27
C GLY A 83 3.60 -5.59 -6.63
N GLN A 84 4.81 -5.80 -6.08
CA GLN A 84 5.15 -6.97 -5.26
C GLN A 84 5.59 -6.53 -3.87
N LEU A 85 5.35 -7.40 -2.89
CA LEU A 85 5.84 -7.19 -1.53
C LEU A 85 7.33 -7.48 -1.46
N ASP A 86 8.08 -6.58 -0.83
CA ASP A 86 9.51 -6.81 -0.56
C ASP A 86 9.73 -7.93 0.47
N ASP A 87 8.82 -8.05 1.44
CA ASP A 87 8.82 -9.12 2.45
C ASP A 87 7.41 -9.74 2.62
N PRO A 88 7.06 -10.74 1.80
CA PRO A 88 5.78 -11.45 1.90
C PRO A 88 5.57 -12.14 3.26
N ALA A 89 6.65 -12.60 3.92
CA ALA A 89 6.55 -13.30 5.19
C ALA A 89 6.16 -12.34 6.32
N ALA A 90 6.73 -11.14 6.35
CA ALA A 90 6.35 -10.09 7.29
C ALA A 90 4.89 -9.64 7.09
N TYR A 91 4.43 -9.50 5.84
CA TYR A 91 3.03 -9.20 5.56
C TYR A 91 2.09 -10.28 6.12
N LEU A 92 2.35 -11.56 5.81
CA LEU A 92 1.53 -12.67 6.29
C LEU A 92 1.52 -12.75 7.82
N LYS A 93 2.65 -12.50 8.47
CA LYS A 93 2.74 -12.44 9.93
C LYS A 93 1.82 -11.36 10.51
N ARG A 94 1.88 -10.12 9.98
CA ARG A 94 1.02 -9.01 10.42
C ARG A 94 -0.46 -9.33 10.22
N VAL A 95 -0.84 -9.87 9.06
CA VAL A 95 -2.22 -10.29 8.78
C VAL A 95 -2.69 -11.33 9.80
N ASN A 96 -1.89 -12.36 10.06
CA ASN A 96 -2.26 -13.40 11.02
C ASN A 96 -2.39 -12.84 12.45
N GLU A 97 -1.50 -11.95 12.87
CA GLU A 97 -1.57 -11.28 14.17
C GLU A 97 -2.82 -10.40 14.31
N LEU A 98 -3.27 -9.73 13.23
CA LEU A 98 -4.50 -8.94 13.20
C LEU A 98 -5.77 -9.81 13.20
N LEU A 99 -5.73 -11.01 12.61
CA LEU A 99 -6.87 -11.93 12.55
C LEU A 99 -7.11 -12.70 13.86
N LEU A 100 -6.08 -12.87 14.68
CA LEU A 100 -6.14 -13.60 15.95
C LEU A 100 -6.53 -12.71 17.15
N LYS A 101 -6.74 -11.40 16.93
CA LYS A 101 -7.22 -10.45 17.93
C LYS A 101 -8.67 -10.08 17.70
#